data_AF-A0A7C1CU08-F1
#
_entry.id   AF-A0A7C1CU08-F1
#
_cell.length_a   1.000
_cell.length_b   1.000
_cell.length_c   1.000
_cell.angle_alpha   90.00
_cell.angle_beta   90.00
_cell.angle_gamma   90.00
#
_symmetry.space_group_name_H-M   'P 1'
#
loop_
_entity.id
_entity.type
_entity.pdbx_description
1 polymer ?
#
loop_
_entity_poly.entity_id
_entity_poly.type
_entity_poly.pdbx_seq_one_letter_code
_entity_poly.pdbx_strand_id
1 'polypeptide(L)'
;MGFFEYLARNYDLVLIELLNHIKIIAIAVPIAIGIGVPIGIIVSRNKKLSSIALYGAGILMTIPSLALFGYMVVLLAPLKAGIGVTPAVIALVIYSFLPVIRNTVVAVNSVDPRMIEAAKGMGMTN
;
A
#
# COMPACT_ATOMS: atom_id res chain seq x y z
N MET A 1 13.69 -13.18 -32.72
CA MET A 1 12.39 -13.53 -32.13
C MET A 1 11.57 -12.28 -31.98
N GLY A 2 10.37 -12.24 -32.56
CA GLY A 2 9.43 -11.13 -32.34
C GLY A 2 8.77 -11.23 -30.97
N PHE A 3 8.22 -10.12 -30.45
CA PHE A 3 7.48 -10.08 -29.18
C PHE A 3 6.34 -11.10 -29.13
N PHE A 4 5.50 -11.15 -30.18
CA PHE A 4 4.36 -12.08 -30.26
C PHE A 4 4.79 -13.54 -30.33
N GLU A 5 5.94 -13.81 -30.95
CA GLU A 5 6.51 -15.15 -31.06
C GLU A 5 7.06 -15.63 -29.71
N TYR A 6 7.68 -14.73 -28.93
CA TYR A 6 8.09 -15.02 -27.55
C TYR A 6 6.89 -15.31 -26.65
N LEU A 7 5.81 -14.51 -26.74
CA LEU A 7 4.59 -14.75 -25.98
C LEU A 7 3.93 -16.07 -26.34
N ALA A 8 3.78 -16.37 -27.64
CA ALA A 8 3.18 -17.63 -28.08
C ALA A 8 4.00 -18.85 -27.61
N ARG A 9 5.33 -18.72 -27.51
CA ARG A 9 6.21 -19.79 -27.05
C ARG A 9 6.29 -19.96 -25.54
N ASN A 10 6.09 -18.89 -24.76
CA ASN A 10 6.25 -18.89 -23.30
C ASN A 10 4.95 -18.52 -22.57
N TYR A 11 3.79 -18.77 -23.19
CA TYR A 11 2.49 -18.35 -22.66
C TYR A 11 2.20 -18.95 -21.27
N ASP A 12 2.68 -20.16 -21.03
CA ASP A 12 2.61 -20.91 -19.78
C ASP A 12 3.39 -20.19 -18.68
N LEU A 13 4.64 -19.82 -18.95
CA LEU A 13 5.47 -19.06 -18.03
C LEU A 13 4.85 -17.71 -17.70
N VAL A 14 4.38 -16.98 -18.71
CA VAL A 14 3.73 -15.67 -18.53
C VAL A 14 2.47 -15.79 -17.67
N LEU A 15 1.67 -16.84 -17.87
CA LEU A 15 0.48 -17.09 -17.05
C LEU A 15 0.84 -17.38 -15.59
N ILE A 16 1.88 -18.19 -15.36
CA ILE A 16 2.37 -18.52 -14.02
C ILE A 16 2.86 -17.25 -13.30
N GLU A 17 3.66 -16.43 -13.95
CA GLU A 17 4.19 -15.19 -13.36
C GLU A 17 3.09 -14.15 -13.13
N LEU A 18 2.08 -14.07 -14.02
CA LEU A 18 0.89 -13.25 -13.80
C LEU A 18 0.15 -13.69 -12.52
N LEU A 19 -0.06 -15.00 -12.35
CA LEU A 19 -0.70 -15.54 -11.15
C LEU A 19 0.13 -15.30 -9.89
N ASN A 20 1.47 -15.40 -9.97
CA ASN A 20 2.36 -15.06 -8.87
C ASN A 20 2.25 -13.58 -8.50
N HIS A 21 2.21 -12.69 -9.49
CA HIS A 21 2.05 -11.26 -9.28
C HIS A 21 0.71 -10.93 -8.61
N ILE A 22 -0.40 -11.52 -9.10
CA ILE A 22 -1.73 -11.37 -8.51
C ILE A 22 -1.74 -11.86 -7.06
N LYS A 23 -1.15 -13.03 -6.76
CA LYS A 23 -1.07 -13.57 -5.39
C LYS A 23 -0.34 -12.60 -4.45
N ILE A 24 0.80 -12.06 -4.87
CA ILE A 24 1.58 -11.13 -4.06
C ILE A 24 0.76 -9.86 -3.76
N ILE A 25 0.09 -9.29 -4.78
CA ILE A 25 -0.77 -8.10 -4.61
C ILE A 25 -1.97 -8.40 -3.70
N ALA A 26 -2.63 -9.53 -3.92
CA ALA A 26 -3.80 -9.95 -3.16
C ALA A 26 -3.50 -10.13 -1.66
N ILE A 27 -2.24 -10.37 -1.30
CA ILE A 27 -1.78 -10.43 0.10
C ILE A 27 -1.38 -9.02 0.59
N ALA A 28 -0.55 -8.30 -0.17
CA ALA A 28 0.02 -7.04 0.28
C ALA A 28 -1.03 -5.92 0.42
N VAL A 29 -1.96 -5.80 -0.53
CA VAL A 29 -2.92 -4.70 -0.57
C VAL A 29 -3.90 -4.73 0.60
N PRO A 30 -4.54 -5.87 0.96
CA PRO A 30 -5.40 -5.92 2.13
C PRO A 30 -4.68 -5.55 3.44
N ILE A 31 -3.41 -5.94 3.59
CA ILE A 31 -2.59 -5.56 4.76
C ILE A 31 -2.37 -4.05 4.77
N ALA A 32 -1.98 -3.47 3.64
CA ALA A 32 -1.78 -2.03 3.51
C ALA A 32 -3.07 -1.24 3.78
N ILE A 33 -4.22 -1.72 3.30
CA ILE A 33 -5.54 -1.13 3.56
C ILE A 33 -5.90 -1.26 5.03
N GLY A 34 -5.76 -2.45 5.62
CA GLY A 34 -6.11 -2.74 7.00
C GLY A 34 -5.35 -1.89 8.02
N ILE A 35 -4.17 -1.39 7.67
CA ILE A 35 -3.37 -0.49 8.51
C ILE A 35 -3.54 0.97 8.06
N GLY A 36 -3.40 1.24 6.76
CA GLY A 36 -3.37 2.59 6.21
C GLY A 36 -4.71 3.31 6.26
N VAL A 37 -5.84 2.61 6.12
CA VAL A 37 -7.17 3.22 6.21
C VAL A 37 -7.47 3.66 7.65
N PRO A 38 -7.30 2.82 8.70
CA PRO A 38 -7.45 3.30 10.08
C PRO A 38 -6.55 4.48 10.41
N ILE A 39 -5.27 4.45 10.01
CA ILE A 39 -4.36 5.58 10.20
C ILE A 39 -4.91 6.82 9.49
N GLY A 40 -5.31 6.71 8.22
CA GLY A 40 -5.87 7.79 7.43
C GLY A 40 -7.12 8.42 8.04
N ILE A 41 -8.03 7.60 8.58
CA ILE A 41 -9.24 8.06 9.28
C ILE A 41 -8.89 8.79 10.57
N ILE A 42 -7.94 8.27 11.36
CA ILE A 42 -7.54 8.90 12.63
C ILE A 42 -6.90 10.26 12.39
N VAL A 43 -5.99 10.35 11.41
CA VAL A 43 -5.22 11.58 11.17
C VAL A 43 -6.00 12.64 10.40
N SER A 44 -7.05 12.28 9.66
CA SER A 44 -7.86 13.23 8.86
C SER A 44 -8.49 14.33 9.71
N ARG A 45 -8.79 14.04 10.97
CA ARG A 45 -9.37 14.98 11.96
C ARG A 45 -8.44 16.14 12.33
N ASN A 46 -7.14 16.01 12.10
CA ASN A 46 -6.16 17.02 12.48
C ASN A 46 -5.13 17.26 11.36
N LYS A 47 -5.12 18.48 10.81
CA LYS A 47 -4.20 18.87 9.73
C LYS A 47 -2.72 18.62 10.05
N LYS A 48 -2.29 18.82 11.30
CA LYS A 48 -0.91 18.57 11.73
C LYS A 48 -0.58 17.07 11.76
N LEU A 49 -1.49 16.24 12.28
CA LEU A 49 -1.30 14.78 12.28
C LEU A 49 -1.33 14.20 10.86
N SER A 50 -2.26 14.67 10.01
CA SER A 50 -2.28 14.32 8.59
C SER A 50 -0.95 14.63 7.92
N SER A 51 -0.43 15.84 8.14
CA SER A 51 0.86 16.27 7.59
C SER A 51 2.01 15.35 8.06
N ILE A 52 2.13 15.08 9.36
CA ILE A 52 3.16 14.19 9.92
C ILE A 52 3.06 12.78 9.33
N ALA A 53 1.86 12.19 9.26
CA ALA A 53 1.66 10.85 8.72
C ALA A 53 2.03 10.76 7.23
N LEU A 54 1.64 11.77 6.45
CA LEU A 54 1.95 11.84 5.03
C LEU A 54 3.45 12.08 4.77
N TYR A 55 4.10 12.92 5.57
CA TYR A 55 5.56 13.09 5.49
C TYR A 55 6.29 11.81 5.86
N GLY A 56 5.90 11.15 6.96
CA GLY A 56 6.49 9.87 7.36
C GLY A 56 6.35 8.79 6.28
N ALA A 57 5.15 8.62 5.73
CA ALA A 57 4.91 7.69 4.64
C ALA A 57 5.65 8.10 3.34
N GLY A 58 5.80 9.40 3.10
CA GLY A 58 6.56 9.96 1.98
C GLY A 58 8.06 9.65 2.07
N ILE A 59 8.65 9.76 3.27
CA ILE A 59 10.06 9.40 3.50
C ILE A 59 10.29 7.93 3.16
N LEU A 60 9.40 7.02 3.57
CA LEU A 60 9.53 5.60 3.24
C LEU A 60 9.59 5.33 1.72
N MET A 61 8.86 6.10 0.92
CA MET A 61 8.90 6.00 -0.55
C MET A 61 10.18 6.54 -1.19
N THR A 62 10.96 7.36 -0.47
CA THR A 62 12.21 7.89 -1.03
C THR A 62 13.33 6.85 -1.02
N ILE A 63 13.19 5.78 -0.22
CA ILE A 63 14.16 4.67 -0.21
C ILE A 63 14.08 3.95 -1.55
N PRO A 64 15.18 3.85 -2.32
CA PRO A 64 15.19 3.09 -3.58
C PRO A 64 14.80 1.63 -3.33
N SER A 65 13.96 1.07 -4.19
CA SER A 65 13.45 -0.30 -4.04
C SER A 65 14.57 -1.32 -3.94
N LEU A 66 15.61 -1.19 -4.76
CA LEU A 66 16.76 -2.10 -4.74
C LEU A 66 17.49 -2.07 -3.39
N ALA A 67 17.66 -0.90 -2.79
CA ALA A 67 18.29 -0.75 -1.48
C ALA A 67 17.42 -1.37 -0.38
N LEU A 68 16.10 -1.10 -0.41
CA LEU A 68 15.14 -1.69 0.52
C LEU A 68 15.16 -3.23 0.45
N PHE A 69 15.15 -3.80 -0.76
CA PHE A 69 15.28 -5.25 -0.94
C PHE A 69 16.61 -5.77 -0.40
N GLY A 70 17.72 -5.08 -0.64
CA GLY A 70 19.03 -5.44 -0.06
C GLY A 70 19.00 -5.50 1.47
N TYR A 71 18.39 -4.51 2.13
CA TYR A 71 18.18 -4.54 3.59
C TYR A 71 17.30 -5.70 4.03
N MET A 72 16.21 -5.99 3.32
CA MET A 72 15.31 -7.09 3.66
C MET A 72 15.98 -8.46 3.55
N VAL A 73 16.87 -8.66 2.56
CA VAL A 73 17.64 -9.90 2.44
C VAL A 73 18.44 -10.16 3.72
N VAL A 74 19.16 -9.15 4.20
CA VAL A 74 19.98 -9.27 5.42
C VAL A 74 19.11 -9.42 6.67
N LEU A 75 18.06 -8.62 6.81
CA LEU A 75 17.20 -8.60 8.00
C LEU A 75 16.33 -9.87 8.14
N LEU A 76 15.88 -10.45 7.01
CA LEU A 76 15.00 -11.61 7.00
C LEU A 76 15.74 -12.93 6.77
N ALA A 77 17.04 -12.90 6.43
CA ALA A 77 17.87 -14.11 6.31
C ALA A 77 17.82 -15.02 7.56
N PRO A 78 17.86 -14.52 8.82
CA PRO A 78 17.74 -15.36 10.01
C PRO A 78 16.42 -16.15 10.07
N LEU A 79 15.37 -15.63 9.45
CA LEU A 79 14.04 -16.26 9.37
C LEU A 79 13.88 -17.14 8.12
N LYS A 80 14.95 -17.37 7.34
CA LYS A 80 14.93 -18.03 6.02
C LYS A 80 13.96 -17.36 5.03
N ALA A 81 13.68 -16.06 5.21
CA ALA A 81 12.71 -15.29 4.44
C ALA A 81 13.35 -14.10 3.71
N GLY A 82 14.66 -14.15 3.46
CA GLY A 82 15.43 -13.07 2.83
C GLY A 82 15.07 -12.78 1.38
N ILE A 83 14.56 -13.77 0.63
CA ILE A 83 14.30 -13.67 -0.80
C ILE A 83 12.90 -14.25 -1.11
N GLY A 84 12.23 -13.71 -2.13
CA GLY A 84 10.97 -14.23 -2.64
C GLY A 84 9.76 -13.39 -2.24
N VAL A 85 8.65 -14.05 -1.92
CA VAL A 85 7.34 -13.41 -1.70
C VAL A 85 7.34 -12.50 -0.47
N THR A 86 7.96 -12.92 0.64
CA THR A 86 7.94 -12.17 1.90
C THR A 86 8.51 -10.75 1.79
N PRO A 87 9.75 -10.53 1.31
CA PRO A 87 10.27 -9.17 1.15
C PRO A 87 9.46 -8.36 0.13
N ALA A 88 8.95 -8.99 -0.93
CA ALA A 88 8.10 -8.31 -1.90
C ALA A 88 6.80 -7.79 -1.28
N VAL A 89 6.13 -8.61 -0.46
CA VAL A 89 4.91 -8.21 0.26
C VAL A 89 5.21 -7.06 1.23
N ILE A 90 6.28 -7.14 2.03
CA ILE A 90 6.62 -6.08 2.99
C ILE A 90 6.93 -4.77 2.25
N ALA A 91 7.70 -4.81 1.17
CA ALA A 91 8.03 -3.63 0.38
C ALA A 91 6.76 -2.99 -0.23
N LEU A 92 5.87 -3.82 -0.78
CA LEU A 92 4.60 -3.36 -1.32
C LEU A 92 3.70 -2.74 -0.25
N VAL A 93 3.66 -3.29 0.96
CA VAL A 93 2.91 -2.69 2.08
C VAL A 93 3.46 -1.32 2.44
N ILE A 94 4.78 -1.21 2.62
CA ILE A 94 5.48 0.05 2.95
C ILE A 94 5.20 1.12 1.89
N TYR A 95 5.38 0.77 0.61
CA TYR A 95 5.11 1.70 -0.48
C TYR A 95 3.62 1.96 -0.69
N SER A 96 2.73 1.08 -0.28
CA SER A 96 1.30 1.36 -0.38
C SER A 96 0.80 2.32 0.71
N PHE A 97 1.56 2.53 1.80
CA PHE A 97 1.09 3.40 2.89
C PHE A 97 0.86 4.85 2.48
N LEU A 98 1.78 5.49 1.74
CA LEU A 98 1.57 6.88 1.33
C LEU A 98 0.27 7.06 0.52
N PRO A 99 0.02 6.32 -0.58
CA PRO A 99 -1.19 6.50 -1.35
C PRO A 99 -2.43 6.08 -0.57
N VAL A 100 -2.39 5.00 0.23
CA VAL A 100 -3.56 4.56 1.02
C VAL A 100 -3.93 5.61 2.06
N ILE A 101 -2.96 6.11 2.84
CA ILE A 101 -3.20 7.14 3.86
C ILE A 101 -3.66 8.44 3.18
N ARG A 102 -2.96 8.88 2.12
CA ARG A 102 -3.30 10.11 1.38
C ARG A 102 -4.71 10.05 0.81
N ASN A 103 -5.06 8.97 0.12
CA ASN A 103 -6.37 8.81 -0.48
C ASN A 103 -7.47 8.75 0.59
N THR A 104 -7.20 8.10 1.73
CA THR A 104 -8.14 8.08 2.85
C THR A 104 -8.37 9.47 3.45
N VAL A 105 -7.29 10.22 3.71
CA VAL A 105 -7.39 11.61 4.21
C VAL A 105 -8.16 12.50 3.25
N VAL A 106 -7.86 12.40 1.94
CA VAL A 106 -8.56 13.16 0.90
C VAL A 106 -10.04 12.77 0.85
N ALA A 107 -10.35 11.47 0.85
CA ALA A 107 -11.72 10.97 0.81
C ALA A 107 -12.55 11.48 1.99
N VAL A 108 -12.03 11.35 3.22
CA VAL A 108 -12.73 11.83 4.42
C VAL A 108 -12.94 13.35 4.39
N ASN A 109 -11.94 14.11 3.96
CA ASN A 109 -12.04 15.57 3.92
C ASN A 109 -12.90 16.10 2.75
N SER A 110 -13.16 15.27 1.74
CA SER A 110 -14.00 15.63 0.58
C SER A 110 -15.50 15.41 0.80
N VAL A 111 -15.91 14.90 1.96
CA VAL A 111 -17.33 14.68 2.29
C VAL A 111 -18.08 16.03 2.30
N ASP A 112 -19.26 16.06 1.66
CA ASP A 112 -20.11 17.25 1.61
C ASP A 112 -20.48 17.72 3.03
N PRO A 113 -20.23 19.00 3.40
CA PRO A 113 -20.64 19.54 4.69
C PRO A 113 -22.11 19.32 5.04
N ARG A 114 -23.01 19.29 4.05
CA ARG A 114 -24.45 19.01 4.26
C ARG A 114 -24.68 17.60 4.81
N MET A 115 -23.87 16.62 4.42
CA MET A 115 -23.94 15.26 4.95
C MET A 115 -23.48 15.22 6.41
N ILE A 116 -22.49 16.03 6.77
CA ILE A 116 -22.00 16.16 8.15
C ILE A 116 -23.07 16.81 9.04
N GLU A 117 -23.73 17.87 8.58
CA GLU A 117 -24.81 18.52 9.33
C GLU A 117 -26.04 17.61 9.48
N ALA A 118 -26.40 16.85 8.44
CA ALA A 118 -27.45 15.83 8.53
C ALA A 118 -27.11 14.75 9.57
N ALA A 119 -25.86 14.26 9.59
CA ALA A 119 -25.40 13.28 10.57
C ALA A 119 -25.49 13.82 12.01
N LYS A 120 -25.08 15.08 12.24
CA LYS A 120 -25.24 15.75 13.54
C LYS A 120 -26.70 15.91 13.94
N GLY A 121 -27.58 16.26 12.98
CA GLY A 121 -29.04 16.35 13.20
C GLY A 121 -29.68 15.01 13.60
N MET A 122 -29.07 13.89 13.19
CA MET A 122 -29.45 12.53 13.59
C MET A 122 -28.87 12.11 14.96
N GLY A 123 -28.14 12.99 15.64
CA GLY A 123 -27.53 12.72 16.95
C GLY A 123 -26.14 12.07 16.90
N MET A 124 -25.50 12.00 15.73
CA MET A 124 -24.10 11.52 15.66
C MET A 124 -23.14 12.53 16.28
N THR A 125 -22.23 12.05 17.13
CA THR A 125 -21.20 12.88 17.78
C THR A 125 -19.87 12.81 17.04
N ASN A 126 -18.99 13.78 17.31
CA ASN A 126 -17.66 13.89 16.68
C ASN A 126 -16.78 12.68 16.93
#